data_AF-A0A966W2T9-F1
#
_entry.id   AF-A0A966W2T9-F1
#
_cell.length_a   1.000
_cell.length_b   1.000
_cell.length_c   1.000
_cell.angle_alpha   90.00
_cell.angle_beta   90.00
_cell.angle_gamma   90.00
#
_symmetry.space_group_name_H-M   'P 1'
#
loop_
_entity.id
_entity.type
_entity.pdbx_description
1 polymer ?
#
loop_
_entity_poly.entity_id
_entity_poly.type
_entity_poly.pdbx_seq_one_letter_code
_entity_poly.pdbx_strand_id
1 'polypeptide(L)'
;MPKIIFKFASGETKEVEAPLGISILEVAHQNHIPLEGACEGSLACSTCHVIVDPAFFDGLPAPTEDEEDMLDLAFGLTHTSRLGCQIKVTDALDGLTVMLPSATRNMMVGK
;
A
#
# COMPACT_ATOMS: atom_id res chain seq x y z
N MET A 1 1.61 -6.02 18.38
CA MET A 1 1.47 -5.21 17.17
C MET A 1 1.71 -6.14 16.00
N PRO A 2 0.78 -6.24 15.03
CA PRO A 2 0.98 -7.04 13.84
C PRO A 2 2.29 -6.71 13.14
N LYS A 3 2.91 -7.70 12.51
CA LYS A 3 4.09 -7.52 11.66
C LYS A 3 3.65 -7.29 10.22
N ILE A 4 4.21 -6.27 9.59
CA ILE A 4 4.01 -5.99 8.16
C ILE A 4 5.35 -6.13 7.45
N ILE A 5 5.36 -6.85 6.34
CA ILE A 5 6.56 -7.12 5.55
C ILE A 5 6.46 -6.32 4.25
N PHE A 6 7.34 -5.34 4.08
CA PHE A 6 7.47 -4.59 2.83
C PHE A 6 8.47 -5.26 1.92
N LYS A 7 8.04 -5.69 0.75
CA LYS A 7 8.91 -6.23 -0.30
C LYS A 7 9.21 -5.17 -1.34
N PHE A 8 10.50 -4.88 -1.55
CA PHE A 8 10.95 -3.91 -2.53
C PHE A 8 11.05 -4.53 -3.93
N ALA A 9 11.02 -3.69 -4.97
CA ALA A 9 11.24 -4.13 -6.34
C ALA A 9 12.61 -4.80 -6.57
N SER A 10 13.59 -4.53 -5.70
CA SER A 10 14.90 -5.20 -5.69
C SER A 10 14.83 -6.67 -5.22
N GLY A 11 13.72 -7.08 -4.60
CA GLY A 11 13.55 -8.37 -3.94
C GLY A 11 13.91 -8.37 -2.45
N GLU A 12 14.53 -7.30 -1.94
CA GLU A 12 14.75 -7.12 -0.51
C GLU A 12 13.41 -7.02 0.24
N THR A 13 13.41 -7.41 1.52
CA THR A 13 12.25 -7.27 2.39
C THR A 13 12.61 -6.55 3.67
N LYS A 14 11.68 -5.78 4.22
CA LYS A 14 11.78 -5.15 5.52
C LYS A 14 10.53 -5.42 6.34
N GLU A 15 10.70 -6.14 7.45
CA GLU A 15 9.66 -6.38 8.44
C GLU A 15 9.64 -5.23 9.45
N VAL A 16 8.43 -4.79 9.81
CA VAL A 16 8.20 -3.73 10.80
C VAL A 16 7.02 -4.08 11.70
N GLU A 17 7.02 -3.56 12.93
CA GLU A 17 5.85 -3.59 13.78
C GLU A 17 4.88 -2.49 13.37
N ALA A 18 3.60 -2.84 13.25
CA ALA A 18 2.54 -1.93 12.82
C ALA A 18 1.52 -1.70 13.95
N PRO A 19 1.33 -0.46 14.42
CA PRO A 19 0.22 -0.11 15.29
C PRO A 19 -1.13 -0.44 14.64
N LEU A 20 -2.11 -0.84 15.46
CA LEU A 20 -3.48 -1.08 14.98
C LEU A 20 -4.15 0.23 14.57
N GLY A 21 -5.03 0.17 13.56
CA GLY A 21 -5.89 1.29 13.14
C GLY A 21 -5.24 2.34 12.26
N ILE A 22 -3.91 2.32 12.05
CA ILE A 22 -3.24 3.16 11.05
C ILE A 22 -3.18 2.44 9.70
N SER A 23 -2.96 3.18 8.63
CA SER A 23 -2.88 2.64 7.27
C SER A 23 -1.50 2.05 6.94
N ILE A 24 -1.43 1.21 5.91
CA ILE A 24 -0.15 0.70 5.38
C ILE A 24 0.76 1.86 4.92
N LEU A 25 0.18 2.95 4.40
CA LEU A 25 0.94 4.18 4.09
C LEU A 25 1.57 4.80 5.35
N GLU A 26 0.80 4.96 6.42
CA GLU A 26 1.31 5.50 7.69
C GLU A 26 2.39 4.61 8.30
N VAL A 27 2.21 3.28 8.28
CA VAL A 27 3.23 2.31 8.71
C VAL A 27 4.52 2.46 7.90
N ALA A 28 4.40 2.58 6.58
CA ALA A 28 5.53 2.74 5.68
C ALA A 28 6.32 4.02 6.02
N HIS A 29 5.63 5.15 6.15
CA HIS A 29 6.25 6.45 6.47
C HIS A 29 6.93 6.46 7.83
N GLN A 30 6.27 5.95 8.88
CA GLN A 30 6.83 5.86 10.23
C GLN A 30 8.09 5.00 10.30
N ASN A 31 8.24 4.05 9.38
CA ASN A 31 9.39 3.14 9.32
C ASN A 31 10.38 3.46 8.19
N HIS A 32 10.30 4.66 7.60
CA HIS A 32 11.17 5.11 6.50
C HIS A 32 11.19 4.16 5.30
N ILE A 33 10.05 3.51 5.02
CA ILE A 33 9.84 2.77 3.77
C ILE A 33 9.54 3.82 2.67
N PRO A 34 10.22 3.78 1.51
CA PRO A 34 10.04 4.72 0.41
C PRO A 34 8.73 4.50 -0.37
N LEU A 35 7.60 4.40 0.34
CA LEU A 35 6.27 4.44 -0.26
C LEU A 35 5.82 5.91 -0.30
N GLU A 36 5.48 6.41 -1.48
CA GLU A 36 5.35 7.85 -1.73
C GLU A 36 4.13 8.48 -1.05
N GLY A 37 2.92 8.23 -1.54
CA GLY A 37 1.69 8.80 -0.96
C GLY A 37 1.55 10.32 -1.10
N ALA A 38 1.69 10.84 -2.32
CA ALA A 38 1.66 12.27 -2.65
C ALA A 38 0.43 13.06 -2.19
N CYS A 39 -0.74 12.42 -2.08
CA CYS A 39 -1.98 13.06 -1.58
C CYS A 39 -2.19 12.90 -0.07
N GLU A 40 -1.19 12.38 0.66
CA GLU A 40 -1.22 12.17 2.11
C GLU A 40 -2.38 11.28 2.57
N GLY A 41 -2.81 10.34 1.70
CA GLY A 41 -3.90 9.41 2.00
C GLY A 41 -5.30 9.93 1.72
N SER A 42 -5.44 11.10 1.09
CA SER A 42 -6.73 11.73 0.75
C SER A 42 -7.49 11.10 -0.43
N LEU A 43 -7.13 9.88 -0.84
CA LEU A 43 -7.71 9.16 -1.98
C LEU A 43 -7.73 9.98 -3.30
N ALA A 44 -6.69 10.77 -3.53
CA ALA A 44 -6.59 11.67 -4.69
C ALA A 44 -5.38 11.39 -5.59
N CYS A 45 -4.71 10.24 -5.39
CA CYS A 45 -3.60 9.78 -6.23
C CYS A 45 -3.42 8.27 -6.09
N SER A 46 -2.55 7.68 -6.92
CA SER A 46 -2.20 6.25 -6.90
C SER A 46 -0.75 5.98 -6.45
N THR A 47 -0.04 6.97 -5.91
CA THR A 47 1.38 6.84 -5.53
C THR A 47 1.63 6.02 -4.25
N CYS A 48 0.57 5.68 -3.51
CA CYS A 48 0.63 4.74 -2.39
C CYS A 48 0.28 3.30 -2.81
N HIS A 49 0.22 3.02 -4.11
CA HIS A 49 -0.07 1.71 -4.66
C HIS A 49 0.87 0.65 -4.09
N VAL A 50 0.28 -0.45 -3.62
CA VAL A 50 0.97 -1.66 -3.17
C VAL A 50 0.28 -2.89 -3.75
N ILE A 51 1.03 -3.98 -3.85
CA ILE A 51 0.52 -5.29 -4.27
C ILE A 51 0.45 -6.18 -3.04
N VAL A 52 -0.76 -6.55 -2.65
CA VAL A 52 -1.03 -7.36 -1.45
C VAL A 52 -0.74 -8.83 -1.75
N ASP A 53 -0.19 -9.55 -0.77
CA ASP A 53 -0.08 -11.00 -0.84
C ASP A 53 -1.47 -11.63 -1.07
N PRO A 54 -1.63 -12.49 -2.10
CA PRO A 54 -2.90 -13.17 -2.37
C PRO A 54 -3.50 -13.89 -1.16
N ALA A 55 -2.67 -14.40 -0.24
CA ALA A 55 -3.15 -15.09 0.96
C ALA A 55 -3.93 -14.17 1.93
N PHE A 56 -3.72 -12.85 1.84
CA PHE A 56 -4.39 -11.86 2.68
C PHE A 56 -5.43 -11.03 1.93
N PHE A 57 -5.34 -10.97 0.59
CA PHE A 57 -6.16 -10.08 -0.23
C PHE A 57 -7.66 -10.31 -0.04
N ASP A 58 -8.12 -11.57 -0.07
CA ASP A 58 -9.54 -11.91 0.09
C ASP A 58 -10.08 -11.61 1.51
N GLY A 59 -9.18 -11.43 2.49
CA GLY A 59 -9.55 -11.02 3.85
C GLY A 59 -9.70 -9.52 4.03
N LEU A 60 -9.32 -8.71 3.04
CA LEU A 60 -9.49 -7.26 3.07
C LEU A 60 -10.92 -6.87 2.66
N PRO A 61 -11.44 -5.74 3.17
CA PRO A 61 -12.61 -5.11 2.57
C PRO A 61 -12.33 -4.84 1.09
N ALA A 62 -13.34 -5.06 0.23
CA ALA A 62 -13.25 -4.69 -1.18
C ALA A 62 -12.88 -3.20 -1.33
N PRO A 63 -12.10 -2.84 -2.36
CA PRO A 63 -11.87 -1.43 -2.67
C PRO A 63 -13.20 -0.72 -2.94
N THR A 64 -13.27 0.57 -2.61
CA THR A 64 -14.41 1.41 -3.00
C THR A 64 -14.30 1.77 -4.47
N GLU A 65 -15.39 2.20 -5.12
CA GLU A 65 -15.36 2.71 -6.50
C GLU A 65 -14.30 3.82 -6.68
N ASP A 66 -14.25 4.78 -5.76
CA ASP A 66 -13.23 5.85 -5.77
C ASP A 66 -11.78 5.31 -5.66
N GLU A 67 -11.59 4.15 -4.99
CA GLU A 67 -10.27 3.52 -4.89
C GLU A 67 -9.91 2.81 -6.20
N GLU A 68 -10.87 2.12 -6.82
CA GLU A 68 -10.72 1.48 -8.13
C GLU A 68 -10.39 2.52 -9.21
N ASP A 69 -11.09 3.65 -9.24
CA ASP A 69 -10.84 4.76 -10.16
C ASP A 69 -9.40 5.29 -10.06
N MET A 70 -8.86 5.36 -8.84
CA MET A 70 -7.47 5.75 -8.63
C MET A 70 -6.49 4.63 -8.99
N LEU A 71 -6.82 3.37 -8.71
CA LEU A 71 -6.00 2.21 -9.07
C LEU A 71 -5.83 2.05 -10.58
N ASP A 72 -6.82 2.42 -11.38
CA ASP A 72 -6.70 2.43 -12.85
C ASP A 72 -5.58 3.35 -13.38
N LEU A 73 -5.17 4.33 -12.57
CA LEU A 73 -4.06 5.22 -12.87
C LEU A 73 -2.70 4.70 -12.37
N ALA A 74 -2.69 3.60 -11.61
CA ALA A 74 -1.50 3.04 -11.00
C ALA A 74 -0.56 2.40 -12.03
N PHE A 75 0.74 2.55 -11.83
CA PHE A 75 1.74 1.87 -12.64
C PHE A 75 1.85 0.41 -12.21
N GLY A 76 1.77 -0.51 -13.16
CA GLY A 76 1.93 -1.95 -12.86
C GLY A 76 0.78 -2.52 -12.03
N LEU A 77 -0.45 -2.08 -12.29
CA LEU A 77 -1.66 -2.61 -11.65
C LEU A 77 -1.77 -4.14 -11.80
N THR A 78 -2.18 -4.81 -10.74
CA THR A 78 -2.36 -6.27 -10.64
C THR A 78 -3.69 -6.61 -9.96
N HIS A 79 -4.09 -7.89 -10.00
CA HIS A 79 -5.33 -8.35 -9.37
C HIS A 79 -5.40 -8.13 -7.85
N THR A 80 -4.26 -8.13 -7.15
CA THR A 80 -4.21 -7.91 -5.69
C THR A 80 -3.70 -6.52 -5.33
N SER A 81 -3.77 -5.58 -6.28
CA SER A 81 -3.37 -4.19 -6.05
C SER A 81 -4.36 -3.44 -5.19
N ARG A 82 -3.84 -2.61 -4.29
CA ARG A 82 -4.61 -1.74 -3.42
C ARG A 82 -3.89 -0.42 -3.21
N LEU A 83 -4.63 0.61 -2.78
CA LEU A 83 -4.03 1.83 -2.27
C LEU A 83 -3.66 1.63 -0.80
N GLY A 84 -2.37 1.68 -0.48
CA GLY A 84 -1.86 1.44 0.86
C GLY A 84 -2.43 2.39 1.92
N CYS A 85 -2.92 3.58 1.52
CA CYS A 85 -3.62 4.48 2.44
C CYS A 85 -5.02 4.00 2.85
N GLN A 86 -5.66 3.14 2.05
CA GLN A 86 -7.01 2.62 2.30
C GLN A 86 -7.02 1.30 3.09
N ILE A 87 -5.87 0.63 3.20
CA ILE A 87 -5.75 -0.58 4.02
C ILE A 87 -5.39 -0.19 5.45
N LYS A 88 -6.29 -0.44 6.41
CA LYS A 88 -6.05 -0.26 7.85
C LYS A 88 -5.51 -1.52 8.50
N VAL A 89 -4.51 -1.35 9.37
CA VAL A 89 -3.88 -2.45 10.12
C VAL A 89 -4.86 -3.00 11.15
N THR A 90 -5.09 -4.31 11.08
CA THR A 90 -5.86 -5.09 12.05
C THR A 90 -5.04 -6.31 12.48
N ASP A 91 -5.45 -6.97 13.57
CA ASP A 91 -4.77 -8.20 14.03
C ASP A 91 -4.77 -9.32 12.97
N ALA A 92 -5.76 -9.34 12.07
CA ALA A 92 -5.82 -10.31 10.97
C ALA A 92 -4.72 -10.11 9.91
N LEU A 93 -4.01 -8.98 9.92
CA LEU A 93 -2.94 -8.67 8.99
C LEU A 93 -1.55 -8.99 9.55
N ASP A 94 -1.46 -9.72 10.67
CA ASP A 94 -0.17 -10.18 11.20
C ASP A 94 0.54 -11.09 10.19
N GLY A 95 1.74 -10.68 9.77
CA GLY A 95 2.52 -11.34 8.73
C GLY A 95 2.17 -10.92 7.30
N LEU A 96 1.29 -9.93 7.10
CA LEU A 96 0.94 -9.43 5.77
C LEU A 96 2.21 -8.96 5.03
N THR A 97 2.41 -9.50 3.83
CA THR A 97 3.41 -8.98 2.89
C THR A 97 2.75 -8.05 1.87
N VAL A 98 3.32 -6.86 1.69
CA VAL A 98 2.97 -5.92 0.62
C VAL A 98 4.20 -5.62 -0.22
N MET A 99 4.07 -5.71 -1.54
CA MET A 99 5.14 -5.37 -2.47
C MET A 99 4.97 -3.94 -2.97
N LEU A 100 6.08 -3.19 -2.97
CA LEU A 100 6.16 -1.89 -3.63
C LEU A 100 6.39 -2.11 -5.14
N PRO A 101 5.56 -1.49 -6.01
CA PRO A 101 5.81 -1.48 -7.44
C PRO A 101 7.19 -0.89 -7.78
N SER A 102 7.73 -1.22 -8.95
CA SER A 102 9.04 -0.71 -9.40
C SER A 102 9.05 0.78 -9.72
N ALA A 103 7.88 1.38 -9.91
CA ALA A 103 7.68 2.82 -10.10
C ALA A 103 6.26 3.23 -9.66
N THR A 104 6.10 4.49 -9.30
CA THR A 104 4.80 5.13 -9.06
C THR A 104 4.58 6.22 -10.11
N ARG A 105 3.32 6.45 -10.49
CA ARG A 105 2.97 7.56 -11.39
C ARG A 105 2.49 8.74 -10.55
N ASN A 106 3.39 9.68 -10.26
CA ASN A 106 3.01 10.92 -9.59
C ASN A 106 2.56 11.99 -10.60
N MET A 107 1.24 12.15 -10.75
CA MET A 107 0.62 13.16 -11.63
C MET A 107 0.66 14.58 -11.04
N MET A 108 1.01 14.73 -9.76
CA MET A 108 1.10 16.03 -9.07
C MET A 108 2.47 16.70 -9.28
N VAL A 109 3.49 15.94 -9.67
CA VAL A 109 4.80 16.47 -10.06
C VAL A 109 4.75 16.80 -11.56
N GLY A 110 3.99 17.84 -11.89
CA GLY A 110 3.91 18.41 -13.23
C GLY A 110 4.58 19.77 -13.28
N LYS A 111 5.87 19.80 -13.60
CA LYS A 111 6.55 20.92 -14.24
C LYS A 111 7.41 20.38 -15.38
#